data_AF-A0A955QFP0-F1
#
_entry.id   AF-A0A955QFP0-F1
#
_cell.length_a   1.000
_cell.length_b   1.000
_cell.length_c   1.000
_cell.angle_alpha   90.00
_cell.angle_beta   90.00
_cell.angle_gamma   90.00
#
_symmetry.space_group_name_H-M   'P 1'
#
loop_
_entity.id
_entity.type
_entity.pdbx_description
1 polymer ?
#
loop_
_entity_poly.entity_id
_entity_poly.type
_entity_poly.pdbx_seq_one_letter_code
_entity_poly.pdbx_strand_id
1 'polypeptide(L)'
;QHRADGVAVLAEGLSELLDQEDLTLLGGVERDEHGHIRLAELDIGKVLKETVTRKLKHHDVNITIVSKNIGYELRCADPIPFDMEYTRDLGYCAAQYLLDGGQEAMISMVDGRFTPLPFKDMLDPATGRTRVRMVDTESESYQIARAYMARLQSEDFSNPEAKALYAKMLNLSPEQFQATFQEIV
;
A
#
# COMPACT_ATOMS: atom_id res chain seq x y z
N GLN A 1 13.51 21.15 7.86
CA GLN A 1 14.70 20.36 7.46
C GLN A 1 14.52 19.98 6.01
N HIS A 2 15.27 20.57 5.08
CA HIS A 2 15.20 20.21 3.66
C HIS A 2 16.31 19.19 3.37
N ARG A 3 15.97 17.90 3.39
CA ARG A 3 16.87 16.84 2.91
C ARG A 3 16.63 16.67 1.40
N ALA A 4 17.70 16.40 0.66
CA ALA A 4 17.63 16.14 -0.77
C ALA A 4 17.09 14.73 -1.10
N ASP A 5 16.99 13.86 -0.09
CA ASP A 5 16.54 12.48 -0.22
C ASP A 5 15.10 12.31 0.28
N GLY A 6 14.37 11.37 -0.32
CA GLY A 6 13.01 11.01 0.06
C GLY A 6 12.78 9.50 0.02
N VAL A 7 11.70 9.05 0.66
CA VAL A 7 11.28 7.65 0.67
C VAL A 7 9.79 7.58 0.30
N ALA A 8 9.47 6.73 -0.67
CA ALA A 8 8.10 6.35 -0.98
C ALA A 8 7.90 4.89 -0.56
N VAL A 9 6.89 4.65 0.27
CA VAL A 9 6.49 3.30 0.70
C VAL A 9 5.27 2.89 -0.10
N LEU A 10 5.31 1.70 -0.68
CA LEU A 10 4.27 1.17 -1.53
C LEU A 10 3.82 -0.18 -0.97
N ALA A 11 2.51 -0.38 -0.86
CA ALA A 11 1.96 -1.66 -0.45
C ALA A 11 1.99 -2.65 -1.63
N GLU A 12 2.30 -3.92 -1.36
CA GLU A 12 2.37 -4.97 -2.38
C GLU A 12 1.05 -5.14 -3.15
N GLY A 13 -0.08 -4.95 -2.48
CA GLY A 13 -1.42 -5.05 -3.07
C GLY A 13 -1.74 -3.98 -4.13
N LEU A 14 -0.87 -2.98 -4.33
CA LEU A 14 -1.02 -2.03 -5.44
C LEU A 14 -0.99 -2.75 -6.81
N SER A 15 -0.27 -3.88 -6.91
CA SER A 15 -0.19 -4.68 -8.13
C SER A 15 -1.56 -5.22 -8.58
N GLU A 16 -2.49 -5.44 -7.65
CA GLU A 16 -3.83 -5.95 -7.94
C GLU A 16 -4.74 -4.88 -8.58
N LEU A 17 -4.36 -3.60 -8.47
CA LEU A 17 -5.11 -2.46 -9.01
C LEU A 17 -4.59 -1.99 -10.36
N LEU A 18 -3.49 -2.56 -10.85
CA LEU A 18 -2.89 -2.18 -12.14
C LEU A 18 -3.53 -2.98 -13.27
N ASP A 19 -4.00 -2.29 -14.30
CA ASP A 19 -4.54 -2.93 -15.48
C ASP A 19 -3.44 -3.68 -16.24
N GLN A 20 -3.79 -4.84 -16.81
CA GLN A 20 -2.83 -5.65 -17.57
C GLN A 20 -2.23 -4.91 -18.78
N GLU A 21 -2.99 -3.97 -19.35
CA GLU A 21 -2.53 -3.11 -20.45
C GLU A 21 -1.42 -2.16 -19.98
N ASP A 22 -1.60 -1.52 -18.82
CA ASP A 22 -0.59 -0.67 -18.19
C ASP A 22 0.68 -1.47 -17.86
N LEU A 23 0.52 -2.68 -17.33
CA LEU A 23 1.65 -3.57 -17.03
C LEU A 23 2.43 -3.98 -18.29
N THR A 24 1.73 -4.22 -19.41
CA THR A 24 2.35 -4.57 -20.68
C THR A 24 3.17 -3.40 -21.25
N LEU A 25 2.70 -2.16 -21.06
CA LEU A 25 3.39 -0.93 -21.48
C LEU A 25 4.66 -0.65 -20.67
N LEU A 26 4.74 -1.17 -19.45
CA LEU A 26 5.83 -0.90 -18.51
C LEU A 26 7.10 -1.72 -18.80
N GLY A 27 7.01 -2.77 -19.62
CA GLY A 27 8.13 -3.62 -20.01
C GLY A 27 8.61 -4.55 -18.89
N GLY A 28 9.12 -5.73 -19.24
CA GLY A 28 9.66 -6.70 -18.26
C GLY A 28 8.64 -7.69 -17.67
N VAL A 29 7.52 -7.90 -18.35
CA VAL A 29 6.48 -8.83 -17.90
C VAL A 29 6.75 -10.24 -18.42
N GLU A 30 7.02 -11.18 -17.51
CA GLU A 30 7.08 -12.60 -17.84
C GLU A 30 5.66 -13.15 -18.06
N ARG A 31 5.50 -13.90 -19.16
CA ARG A 31 4.24 -14.57 -19.50
C ARG A 31 4.35 -16.04 -19.13
N ASP A 32 3.27 -16.62 -18.61
CA ASP A 32 3.19 -18.06 -18.40
C ASP A 32 3.06 -18.83 -19.73
N GLU A 33 3.01 -20.16 -19.64
CA GLU A 33 2.88 -21.07 -20.79
C GLU A 33 1.58 -20.89 -21.59
N HIS A 34 0.61 -20.16 -21.04
CA HIS A 34 -0.66 -19.82 -21.66
C HIS A 34 -0.72 -18.38 -22.20
N GLY A 35 0.37 -17.62 -22.05
CA GLY A 35 0.48 -16.24 -22.51
C GLY A 35 -0.09 -15.20 -21.56
N HIS A 36 -0.49 -15.59 -20.34
CA HIS A 36 -0.97 -14.67 -19.32
C HIS A 36 0.18 -14.03 -18.55
N ILE A 37 -0.02 -12.78 -18.12
CA ILE A 37 0.93 -12.05 -17.29
C ILE A 37 1.02 -12.71 -15.91
N ARG A 38 2.23 -13.10 -15.49
CA ARG A 38 2.47 -13.55 -14.11
C ARG A 38 2.55 -12.36 -13.16
N LEU A 39 1.39 -11.85 -12.74
CA LEU A 39 1.27 -10.75 -11.79
C LEU A 39 2.02 -11.02 -10.47
N ALA A 40 2.01 -12.28 -10.02
CA ALA A 40 2.68 -12.71 -8.77
C ALA A 40 4.22 -12.62 -8.82
N GLU A 41 4.83 -12.54 -10.01
CA GLU A 41 6.28 -12.45 -10.20
C GLU A 41 6.71 -11.04 -10.65
N LEU A 42 5.77 -10.09 -10.78
CA LEU A 42 6.07 -8.73 -11.19
C LEU A 42 6.74 -7.96 -10.04
N ASP A 43 8.00 -7.56 -10.24
CA ASP A 43 8.68 -6.62 -9.36
C ASP A 43 8.14 -5.20 -9.60
N ILE A 44 7.04 -4.88 -8.92
CA ILE A 44 6.38 -3.56 -9.00
C ILE A 44 7.33 -2.41 -8.64
N GLY A 45 8.26 -2.65 -7.70
CA GLY A 45 9.26 -1.67 -7.30
C GLY A 45 10.20 -1.31 -8.45
N LYS A 46 10.65 -2.32 -9.21
CA LYS A 46 11.47 -2.10 -10.42
C LYS A 46 10.69 -1.37 -11.51
N VAL A 47 9.47 -1.80 -11.79
CA VAL A 47 8.59 -1.21 -12.82
C VAL A 47 8.32 0.28 -12.54
N LEU A 48 7.95 0.60 -11.31
CA LEU A 48 7.71 1.99 -10.90
C LEU A 48 8.99 2.82 -10.93
N LYS A 49 10.12 2.27 -10.47
CA LYS A 49 11.41 2.94 -10.56
C LYS A 49 11.73 3.33 -12.01
N GLU A 50 11.64 2.40 -12.95
CA GLU A 50 11.95 2.65 -14.37
C GLU A 50 11.03 3.73 -14.95
N THR A 51 9.75 3.68 -14.60
CA THR A 51 8.75 4.61 -15.13
C THR A 51 8.85 6.02 -14.56
N VAL A 52 9.02 6.13 -13.24
CA VAL A 52 9.26 7.43 -12.60
C VAL A 52 10.58 8.03 -13.09
N THR A 53 11.65 7.22 -13.21
CA THR A 53 12.93 7.69 -13.76
C THR A 53 12.77 8.25 -15.18
N ARG A 54 12.06 7.52 -16.05
CA ARG A 54 11.79 7.94 -17.43
C ARG A 54 11.00 9.25 -17.49
N LYS A 55 9.93 9.37 -16.69
CA LYS A 55 9.10 10.58 -16.61
C LYS A 55 9.91 11.78 -16.10
N LEU A 56 10.67 11.62 -15.03
CA LEU A 56 11.52 12.70 -14.50
C LEU A 56 12.58 13.14 -15.50
N LYS A 57 13.22 12.19 -16.19
CA LYS A 57 14.19 12.50 -17.24
C LYS A 57 13.58 13.28 -18.42
N HIS A 58 12.32 13.01 -18.79
CA HIS A 58 11.62 13.80 -19.80
C HIS A 58 11.49 15.28 -19.40
N HIS A 59 11.42 15.55 -18.10
CA HIS A 59 11.41 16.88 -17.51
C HIS A 59 12.80 17.42 -17.16
N ASP A 60 13.89 16.80 -17.65
CA ASP A 60 15.29 17.14 -17.32
C ASP A 60 15.62 17.07 -15.81
N VAL A 61 14.85 16.27 -15.06
CA VAL A 61 15.10 16.00 -13.65
C VAL A 61 15.88 14.70 -13.51
N ASN A 62 17.16 14.83 -13.16
CA ASN A 62 18.06 13.70 -12.98
C ASN A 62 18.18 13.35 -11.49
N ILE A 63 17.57 12.24 -11.08
CA ILE A 63 17.62 11.73 -9.70
C ILE A 63 17.95 10.24 -9.69
N THR A 64 18.67 9.80 -8.66
CA THR A 64 18.92 8.38 -8.43
C THR A 64 17.77 7.78 -7.62
N ILE A 65 17.13 6.74 -8.17
CA ILE A 65 16.05 6.00 -7.50
C ILE A 65 16.54 4.58 -7.20
N VAL A 66 16.42 4.17 -5.94
CA VAL A 66 16.71 2.81 -5.49
C VAL A 66 15.41 2.17 -5.03
N SER A 67 15.03 1.07 -5.66
CA SER A 67 13.91 0.24 -5.23
C SER A 67 14.43 -0.85 -4.29
N LYS A 68 13.69 -1.12 -3.22
CA LYS A 68 13.94 -2.24 -2.32
C LYS A 68 12.61 -2.87 -1.92
N ASN A 69 12.45 -4.14 -2.24
CA ASN A 69 11.33 -4.93 -1.75
C ASN A 69 11.71 -5.44 -0.36
N ILE A 70 10.88 -5.13 0.63
CA ILE A 70 11.08 -5.51 2.03
C ILE A 70 9.90 -6.38 2.42
N GLY A 71 10.15 -7.66 2.68
CA GLY A 71 9.07 -8.61 2.96
C GLY A 71 9.55 -9.79 3.76
N TYR A 72 10.42 -10.61 3.16
CA TYR A 72 10.99 -11.78 3.84
C TYR A 72 11.69 -11.40 5.15
N GLU A 73 12.45 -10.29 5.13
CA GLU A 73 13.18 -9.79 6.30
C GLU A 73 12.25 -9.40 7.45
N LEU A 74 11.04 -8.91 7.14
CA LEU A 74 10.05 -8.55 8.15
C LEU A 74 9.21 -9.75 8.60
N ARG A 75 8.93 -10.70 7.70
CA ARG A 75 8.15 -11.92 8.00
C ARG A 75 8.94 -12.94 8.80
N CYS A 76 10.27 -12.90 8.72
CA CYS A 76 11.17 -13.86 9.39
C CYS A 76 11.97 -13.24 10.54
N ALA A 77 11.67 -12.00 10.93
CA ALA A 77 12.22 -11.42 12.14
C ALA A 77 11.65 -12.12 13.38
N ASP A 78 12.45 -12.21 14.45
CA ASP A 78 11.95 -12.69 15.74
C ASP A 78 10.83 -11.76 16.25
N PRO A 79 9.74 -12.31 16.81
CA PRO A 79 8.62 -11.51 17.30
C PRO A 79 9.07 -10.60 18.44
N ILE A 80 8.56 -9.37 18.46
CA ILE A 80 8.78 -8.46 19.59
C ILE A 80 7.98 -8.93 20.83
N PRO A 81 8.26 -8.42 22.05
CA PRO A 81 7.55 -8.87 23.25
C PRO A 81 6.02 -8.76 23.16
N PHE A 82 5.50 -7.73 22.48
CA PHE A 82 4.08 -7.59 22.22
C PHE A 82 3.52 -8.76 21.40
N ASP A 83 4.17 -9.12 20.29
CA ASP A 83 3.74 -10.23 19.44
C ASP A 83 3.83 -11.57 20.17
N MET A 84 4.87 -11.77 21.00
CA MET A 84 5.01 -12.96 21.83
C MET A 84 3.87 -13.12 22.84
N GLU A 85 3.53 -12.04 23.56
CA GLU A 85 2.43 -12.03 24.50
C GLU A 85 1.09 -12.23 23.79
N TYR A 86 0.84 -11.46 22.72
CA TYR A 86 -0.39 -11.54 21.94
C TYR A 86 -0.62 -12.94 21.38
N THR A 87 0.40 -13.56 20.78
CA THR A 87 0.27 -14.91 20.20
C THR A 87 0.15 -16.01 21.24
N ARG A 88 0.84 -15.89 22.39
CA ARG A 88 0.65 -16.79 23.54
C ARG A 88 -0.79 -16.74 24.04
N ASP A 89 -1.32 -15.54 24.22
CA ASP A 89 -2.66 -15.34 24.75
C ASP A 89 -3.72 -15.84 23.76
N LEU A 90 -3.55 -15.57 22.45
CA LEU A 90 -4.37 -16.18 21.40
C LEU A 90 -4.34 -17.71 21.45
N GLY A 91 -3.15 -18.31 21.61
CA GLY A 91 -3.00 -19.77 21.71
C GLY A 91 -3.72 -20.36 22.93
N TYR A 92 -3.60 -19.71 24.09
CA TYR A 92 -4.32 -20.10 25.30
C TYR A 92 -5.84 -20.02 25.10
N CYS A 93 -6.34 -18.88 24.61
CA CYS A 93 -7.76 -18.67 24.36
C CYS A 93 -8.31 -19.66 23.33
N ALA A 94 -7.54 -20.00 22.29
CA ALA A 94 -7.92 -21.00 21.31
C ALA A 94 -8.13 -22.38 21.95
N ALA A 95 -7.17 -22.81 22.77
CA ALA A 95 -7.25 -24.10 23.47
C ALA A 95 -8.44 -24.13 24.44
N GLN A 96 -8.60 -23.08 25.25
CA GLN A 96 -9.71 -22.97 26.20
C GLN A 96 -11.07 -22.95 25.49
N TYR A 97 -11.21 -22.17 24.41
CA TYR A 97 -12.44 -22.10 23.62
C TYR A 97 -12.87 -23.48 23.09
N LEU A 98 -11.92 -24.29 22.60
CA LEU A 98 -12.20 -25.66 22.15
C LEU A 98 -12.60 -26.59 23.31
N LEU A 99 -11.92 -26.49 24.46
CA LEU A 99 -12.23 -27.29 25.65
C LEU A 99 -13.62 -26.99 26.20
N ASP A 100 -14.07 -25.74 26.09
CA ASP A 100 -15.40 -25.30 26.49
C ASP A 100 -16.49 -25.65 25.43
N GLY A 101 -16.13 -26.38 24.38
CA GLY A 101 -17.04 -26.84 23.32
C GLY A 101 -17.29 -25.82 22.21
N GLY A 102 -16.52 -24.73 22.17
CA GLY A 102 -16.53 -23.75 21.09
C GLY A 102 -16.01 -24.33 19.78
N GLN A 103 -16.53 -23.84 18.66
CA GLN A 103 -16.13 -24.25 17.32
C GLN A 103 -16.30 -23.09 16.32
N GLU A 104 -15.79 -23.28 15.10
CA GLU A 104 -16.08 -22.44 13.92
C GLU A 104 -15.89 -20.93 14.13
N ALA A 105 -14.82 -20.53 14.82
CA ALA A 105 -14.52 -19.13 15.08
C ALA A 105 -13.05 -18.80 14.88
N MET A 106 -12.78 -17.58 14.43
CA MET A 106 -11.47 -16.94 14.55
C MET A 106 -11.28 -16.47 15.99
N ILE A 107 -10.13 -16.83 16.57
CA ILE A 107 -9.74 -16.39 17.90
C ILE A 107 -9.15 -14.98 17.78
N SER A 108 -9.70 -14.05 18.54
CA SER A 108 -9.28 -12.65 18.49
C SER A 108 -9.26 -12.00 19.87
N MET A 109 -8.48 -10.94 20.01
CA MET A 109 -8.50 -10.06 21.17
C MET A 109 -8.96 -8.67 20.72
N VAL A 110 -10.00 -8.15 21.36
CA VAL A 110 -10.54 -6.81 21.09
C VAL A 110 -10.49 -6.03 22.40
N ASP A 111 -9.79 -4.89 22.39
CA ASP A 111 -9.57 -4.05 23.58
C ASP A 111 -9.06 -4.85 24.81
N GLY A 112 -8.12 -5.77 24.55
CA GLY A 112 -7.52 -6.63 25.58
C GLY A 112 -8.42 -7.77 26.07
N ARG A 113 -9.54 -8.04 25.41
CA ARG A 113 -10.48 -9.11 25.78
C ARG A 113 -10.59 -10.17 24.71
N PHE A 114 -10.55 -11.43 25.12
CA PHE A 114 -10.84 -12.55 24.24
C PHE A 114 -12.27 -12.42 23.69
N THR A 115 -12.37 -12.39 22.36
CA THR A 115 -13.63 -12.29 21.63
C THR A 115 -13.58 -13.28 20.46
N PRO A 116 -14.31 -14.41 20.51
CA PRO A 116 -14.40 -15.31 19.36
C PRO A 116 -15.25 -14.67 18.26
N LEU A 117 -14.75 -14.68 17.03
CA LEU A 117 -15.46 -14.17 15.85
C LEU A 117 -15.93 -15.37 15.00
N PRO A 118 -17.23 -15.70 14.98
CA PRO A 118 -17.74 -16.82 14.20
C PRO A 118 -17.41 -16.69 12.71
N PHE A 119 -16.96 -17.76 12.06
CA PHE A 119 -16.59 -17.71 10.64
C PHE A 119 -17.75 -17.27 9.74
N LYS A 120 -18.97 -17.71 10.05
CA LYS A 120 -20.19 -17.28 9.34
C LYS A 120 -20.36 -15.75 9.28
N ASP A 121 -19.89 -15.02 10.29
CA ASP A 121 -20.01 -13.57 10.37
C ASP A 121 -18.88 -12.87 9.57
N MET A 122 -17.81 -13.60 9.26
CA MET A 122 -16.68 -13.15 8.44
C MET A 122 -16.87 -13.39 6.94
N LEU A 123 -17.78 -14.28 6.57
CA LEU A 123 -18.07 -14.58 5.17
C LEU A 123 -18.96 -13.50 4.56
N ASP A 124 -18.71 -13.19 3.30
CA ASP A 124 -19.62 -12.46 2.44
C ASP A 124 -20.80 -13.40 2.07
N PRO A 125 -22.05 -13.05 2.42
CA PRO A 125 -23.21 -13.90 2.14
C PRO A 125 -23.46 -14.16 0.64
N ALA A 126 -23.03 -13.26 -0.23
CA ALA A 126 -23.24 -13.37 -1.67
C ALA A 126 -22.18 -14.22 -2.36
N THR A 127 -20.91 -14.12 -1.92
CA THR A 127 -19.79 -14.81 -2.57
C THR A 127 -19.31 -16.06 -1.83
N GLY A 128 -19.68 -16.21 -0.56
CA GLY A 128 -19.20 -17.29 0.32
C GLY A 128 -17.71 -17.19 0.67
N ARG A 129 -17.04 -16.09 0.31
CA ARG A 129 -15.62 -15.86 0.61
C ARG A 129 -15.47 -15.01 1.85
N THR A 130 -14.33 -15.13 2.53
CA THR A 130 -13.97 -14.24 3.64
C THR A 130 -13.92 -12.80 3.16
N ARG A 131 -14.58 -11.89 3.90
CA ARG A 131 -14.53 -10.46 3.59
C ARG A 131 -13.12 -9.92 3.82
N VAL A 132 -12.61 -9.18 2.85
CA VAL A 132 -11.37 -8.40 3.01
C VAL A 132 -11.70 -7.14 3.82
N ARG A 133 -10.97 -6.90 4.91
CA ARG A 133 -11.10 -5.68 5.71
C ARG A 133 -10.17 -4.62 5.13
N MET A 134 -10.76 -3.64 4.47
CA MET A 134 -10.02 -2.48 3.97
C MET A 134 -9.65 -1.55 5.12
N VAL A 135 -8.63 -0.72 4.91
CA VAL A 135 -8.30 0.39 5.81
C VAL A 135 -9.50 1.31 5.90
N ASP A 136 -9.89 1.68 7.11
CA ASP A 136 -10.92 2.69 7.34
C ASP A 136 -10.33 4.08 7.06
N THR A 137 -10.69 4.66 5.91
CA THR A 137 -10.21 5.98 5.49
C THR A 137 -10.86 7.13 6.26
N GLU A 138 -11.91 6.86 7.03
CA GLU A 138 -12.57 7.84 7.89
C GLU A 138 -11.99 7.82 9.32
N SER A 139 -11.14 6.85 9.65
CA SER A 139 -10.51 6.77 10.97
C SER A 139 -9.54 7.92 11.23
N GLU A 140 -9.46 8.38 12.48
CA GLU A 140 -8.54 9.45 12.88
C GLU A 140 -7.09 9.07 12.61
N SER A 141 -6.73 7.80 12.82
CA SER A 141 -5.38 7.29 12.54
C SER A 141 -5.01 7.47 11.07
N TYR A 142 -5.93 7.10 10.16
CA TYR A 142 -5.70 7.28 8.73
C TYR A 142 -5.68 8.76 8.35
N GLN A 143 -6.62 9.57 8.84
CA GLN A 143 -6.67 11.01 8.53
C GLN A 143 -5.40 11.72 9.00
N ILE A 144 -4.90 11.40 10.21
CA ILE A 144 -3.63 11.91 10.73
C ILE A 144 -2.49 11.49 9.81
N ALA A 145 -2.37 10.19 9.51
CA ALA A 145 -1.32 9.70 8.61
C ALA A 145 -1.36 10.41 7.25
N ARG A 146 -2.56 10.56 6.67
CA ARG A 146 -2.80 11.22 5.38
C ARG A 146 -2.47 12.71 5.40
N ALA A 147 -2.67 13.39 6.53
CA ALA A 147 -2.32 14.80 6.72
C ALA A 147 -0.81 15.03 6.81
N TYR A 148 -0.05 14.08 7.35
CA TYR A 148 1.41 14.16 7.45
C TYR A 148 2.16 13.60 6.23
N MET A 149 1.48 12.91 5.31
CA MET A 149 2.07 12.46 4.05
C MET A 149 2.43 13.66 3.16
N ALA A 150 3.67 13.69 2.69
CA ALA A 150 4.08 14.60 1.62
C ALA A 150 3.43 14.17 0.30
N ARG A 151 2.44 14.93 -0.15
CA ARG A 151 1.67 14.69 -1.37
C ARG A 151 1.12 16.00 -1.91
N LEU A 152 0.76 16.02 -3.19
CA LEU A 152 -0.01 17.13 -3.75
C LEU A 152 -1.42 17.16 -3.12
N GLN A 153 -1.88 18.35 -2.81
CA GLN A 153 -3.20 18.68 -2.29
C GLN A 153 -3.88 19.71 -3.18
N SER A 154 -5.20 19.86 -3.06
CA SER A 154 -5.95 20.78 -3.92
C SER A 154 -5.48 22.23 -3.73
N GLU A 155 -5.00 22.55 -2.54
CA GLU A 155 -4.41 23.83 -2.14
C GLU A 155 -3.11 24.15 -2.91
N ASP A 156 -2.34 23.14 -3.32
CA ASP A 156 -1.12 23.30 -4.09
C ASP A 156 -1.39 23.86 -5.50
N PHE A 157 -2.61 23.65 -6.03
CA PHE A 157 -3.03 24.15 -7.35
C PHE A 157 -3.75 25.50 -7.27
N SER A 158 -4.40 25.79 -6.13
CA SER A 158 -5.09 27.06 -5.89
C SER A 158 -4.15 28.17 -5.45
N ASN A 159 -3.03 27.83 -4.80
CA ASN A 159 -1.96 28.77 -4.46
C ASN A 159 -1.04 29.02 -5.67
N PRO A 160 -1.01 30.24 -6.26
CA PRO A 160 -0.20 30.53 -7.43
C PRO A 160 1.31 30.39 -7.20
N GLU A 161 1.79 30.71 -6.00
CA GLU A 161 3.22 30.60 -5.65
C GLU A 161 3.66 29.15 -5.53
N ALA A 162 2.87 28.32 -4.84
CA ALA A 162 3.13 26.88 -4.70
C ALA A 162 3.10 26.19 -6.06
N LYS A 163 2.06 26.46 -6.87
CA LYS A 163 1.95 25.92 -8.23
C LYS A 163 3.13 26.30 -9.10
N ALA A 164 3.55 27.58 -9.08
CA ALA A 164 4.71 28.03 -9.85
C ALA A 164 6.00 27.36 -9.37
N LEU A 165 6.16 27.12 -8.06
CA LEU A 165 7.29 26.42 -7.49
C LEU A 165 7.36 24.96 -7.98
N TYR A 166 6.27 24.21 -7.89
CA TYR A 166 6.24 22.80 -8.33
C TYR A 166 6.38 22.66 -9.85
N ALA A 167 5.72 23.53 -10.62
CA ALA A 167 5.87 23.56 -12.07
C ALA A 167 7.34 23.77 -12.48
N LYS A 168 8.03 24.70 -11.80
CA LYS A 168 9.46 24.94 -12.01
C LYS A 168 10.32 23.72 -11.68
N MET A 169 9.99 22.95 -10.63
CA MET A 169 10.72 21.72 -10.29
C MET A 169 10.69 20.67 -11.41
N LEU A 170 9.66 20.68 -12.24
CA LEU A 170 9.49 19.77 -13.38
C LEU A 170 9.73 20.45 -14.74
N ASN A 171 10.29 21.67 -14.75
CA ASN A 171 10.49 22.45 -15.98
C ASN A 171 9.21 22.60 -16.83
N LEU A 172 8.07 22.77 -16.16
CA LEU A 172 6.76 22.96 -16.77
C LEU A 172 6.24 24.39 -16.56
N SER A 173 5.30 24.83 -17.40
CA SER A 173 4.46 25.99 -17.07
C SER A 173 3.45 25.62 -15.96
N PRO A 174 2.95 26.60 -15.17
CA PRO A 174 1.90 26.36 -14.19
C PRO A 174 0.65 25.68 -14.76
N GLU A 175 0.29 26.01 -16.00
CA GLU A 175 -0.86 25.44 -16.71
C GLU A 175 -0.61 23.98 -17.10
N GLN A 176 0.59 23.66 -17.60
CA GLN A 176 0.99 22.29 -17.94
C GLN A 176 1.07 21.41 -16.69
N PHE A 177 1.63 21.93 -15.60
CA PHE A 177 1.67 21.23 -14.32
C PHE A 177 0.26 20.93 -13.83
N GLN A 178 -0.62 21.92 -13.84
CA GLN A 178 -2.02 21.75 -13.44
C GLN A 178 -2.74 20.71 -14.29
N ALA A 179 -2.64 20.80 -15.63
CA ALA A 179 -3.27 19.85 -16.53
C ALA A 179 -2.78 18.40 -16.34
N THR A 180 -1.53 18.22 -15.89
CA THR A 180 -0.92 16.90 -15.72
C THR A 180 -1.25 16.27 -14.36
N PHE A 181 -1.29 17.07 -13.29
CA PHE A 181 -1.32 16.56 -11.90
C PHE A 181 -2.60 16.91 -11.13
N GLN A 182 -3.49 17.76 -11.64
CA GLN A 182 -4.71 18.10 -10.90
C GLN A 182 -5.70 16.93 -10.81
N GLU A 183 -5.76 16.06 -11.82
CA GLU A 183 -6.72 14.93 -11.84
C GLU A 183 -6.40 13.83 -10.82
N ILE A 184 -5.18 13.80 -10.26
CA ILE A 184 -4.74 12.79 -9.30
C ILE A 184 -4.87 13.25 -7.83
N VAL A 185 -5.48 14.41 -7.59
CA VAL A 185 -5.67 15.04 -6.28
C VAL A 185 -7.14 15.20 -5.95
#